data_AF-A0A940C225-F1
#
_entry.id   AF-A0A940C225-F1
#
_cell.length_a   1.000
_cell.length_b   1.000
_cell.length_c   1.000
_cell.angle_alpha   90.00
_cell.angle_beta   90.00
_cell.angle_gamma   90.00
#
_symmetry.space_group_name_H-M   'P 1'
#
loop_
_entity.id
_entity.type
_entity.pdbx_description
1 polymer ?
#
loop_
_entity_poly.entity_id
_entity_poly.type
_entity_poly.pdbx_seq_one_letter_code
_entity_poly.pdbx_strand_id
1 'polypeptide(L)'
;MKIKKAMVSALGAAALGLTLFISGCGASHNESPKEAVGLSDASVGDIVVFGDIRWYVIAKTETGYTLLSEKPVIKMAFNEAGYDTTGTWEDSTVRTWLNEKFYNTFTEDEKALIAKTHNINPDNSEYGTDAGNDTDDHIFLLSVDEANALDKKVRHCGYWYGMNHQWWWLRSPGVNTHYTAYVGKGNDSDAKIDTTGDIASNEYGAVRPALNLRFADNTVPTAMNRTDSEEKAELVEISDSQVGDVVAFGRYTWYVTDKTDGICTLLCQGPVAEKAYNENKTDITWENCSLRRWLNGDFYNSRFTDGEKTSIITTHYTFTDADSSYEMDCGNDTDDKVYLFSYSESNSVSDDIRECGLDWWLRSPGDDQDQAVFIIGRSANLMGTDVDQSRGVRPVIRVRVPNYLY
;
A
#
# COMPACT_ATOMS: atom_id res chain seq x y z
N MET A 1 -52.84 17.05 -47.37
CA MET A 1 -52.09 18.32 -47.27
C MET A 1 -51.75 18.62 -45.81
N LYS A 2 -50.58 18.17 -45.34
CA LYS A 2 -49.65 18.85 -44.40
C LYS A 2 -48.54 17.86 -44.04
N ILE A 3 -47.34 18.21 -44.49
CA ILE A 3 -46.05 17.56 -44.26
C ILE A 3 -45.40 18.22 -43.04
N LYS A 4 -44.70 17.44 -42.19
CA LYS A 4 -43.52 17.80 -41.37
C LYS A 4 -42.98 16.46 -40.79
N LYS A 5 -41.84 15.89 -41.25
CA LYS A 5 -40.43 16.13 -40.80
C LYS A 5 -40.34 16.28 -39.28
N ALA A 6 -39.46 15.65 -38.50
CA ALA A 6 -38.38 14.66 -38.60
C ALA A 6 -38.21 14.16 -37.13
N MET A 7 -37.52 13.09 -36.75
CA MET A 7 -36.06 12.96 -36.69
C MET A 7 -35.76 11.60 -36.02
N VAL A 8 -34.67 11.01 -36.48
CA VAL A 8 -34.00 9.82 -35.96
C VAL A 8 -33.29 10.15 -34.64
N SER A 9 -33.35 9.27 -33.65
CA SER A 9 -32.31 9.16 -32.63
C SER A 9 -32.09 7.70 -32.26
N ALA A 10 -30.82 7.28 -32.36
CA ALA A 10 -30.32 5.94 -32.25
C ALA A 10 -30.47 5.34 -30.84
N LEU A 11 -30.76 4.04 -30.79
CA LEU A 11 -30.46 3.20 -29.63
C LEU A 11 -28.95 3.04 -29.52
N GLY A 12 -28.34 3.64 -28.49
CA GLY A 12 -27.01 3.32 -28.02
C GLY A 12 -27.13 2.44 -26.76
N ALA A 13 -26.78 1.17 -26.90
CA ALA A 13 -26.63 0.25 -25.78
C ALA A 13 -25.43 0.67 -24.91
N ALA A 14 -25.67 0.96 -23.63
CA ALA A 14 -24.61 1.02 -22.63
C ALA A 14 -24.49 -0.39 -22.02
N ALA A 15 -23.38 -1.05 -22.31
CA ALA A 15 -23.00 -2.32 -21.72
C ALA A 15 -22.79 -2.14 -20.21
N LEU A 16 -23.54 -2.88 -19.40
CA LEU A 16 -23.25 -3.07 -17.99
C LEU A 16 -21.89 -3.76 -17.84
N GLY A 17 -20.92 -3.03 -17.30
CA GLY A 17 -19.62 -3.55 -16.90
C GLY A 17 -19.76 -4.52 -15.72
N LEU A 18 -19.68 -5.79 -16.08
CA LEU A 18 -19.43 -7.00 -15.30
C LEU A 18 -18.86 -6.79 -13.88
N THR A 19 -19.67 -7.08 -12.86
CA THR A 19 -19.23 -7.37 -11.49
C THR A 19 -18.50 -8.71 -11.48
N LEU A 20 -17.17 -8.70 -11.29
CA LEU A 20 -16.39 -9.89 -11.00
C LEU A 20 -16.40 -10.13 -9.49
N PHE A 21 -17.35 -10.96 -9.04
CA PHE A 21 -17.25 -11.64 -7.75
C PHE A 21 -16.16 -12.71 -7.85
N ILE A 22 -15.10 -12.58 -7.05
CA ILE A 22 -14.23 -13.72 -6.73
C ILE A 22 -14.57 -14.11 -5.29
N SER A 23 -15.49 -15.07 -5.17
CA SER A 23 -15.70 -15.84 -3.94
C SER A 23 -14.71 -16.99 -3.94
N GLY A 24 -13.80 -17.02 -2.96
CA GLY A 24 -12.92 -18.15 -2.65
C GLY A 24 -12.76 -18.31 -1.14
N CYS A 25 -13.32 -19.42 -0.63
CA CYS A 25 -13.28 -19.94 0.74
C CYS A 25 -11.83 -20.17 1.23
N GLY A 26 -11.43 -20.06 2.49
CA GLY A 26 -12.06 -19.55 3.70
C GLY A 26 -10.99 -19.39 4.78
N ALA A 27 -11.08 -18.33 5.58
CA ALA A 27 -10.35 -18.15 6.84
C ALA A 27 -11.25 -17.37 7.81
N SER A 28 -11.28 -17.81 9.05
CA SER A 28 -12.30 -17.50 10.06
C SER A 28 -12.26 -16.06 10.59
N HIS A 29 -13.10 -15.19 10.01
CA HIS A 29 -14.05 -14.27 10.64
C HIS A 29 -14.58 -13.35 9.52
N ASN A 30 -15.56 -13.85 8.75
CA ASN A 30 -16.16 -13.20 7.60
C ASN A 30 -17.09 -12.05 8.02
N GLU A 31 -16.58 -10.83 8.05
CA GLU A 31 -17.37 -9.71 7.51
C GLU A 31 -16.90 -9.49 6.07
N SER A 32 -17.80 -9.69 5.10
CA SER A 32 -17.54 -9.28 3.72
C SER A 32 -17.21 -7.79 3.71
N PRO A 33 -16.18 -7.33 2.97
CA PRO A 33 -15.86 -5.91 2.91
C PRO A 33 -17.10 -5.10 2.57
N LYS A 34 -17.41 -4.05 3.35
CA LYS A 34 -18.56 -3.18 3.05
C LYS A 34 -18.41 -2.65 1.63
N GLU A 35 -19.42 -2.82 0.78
CA GLU A 35 -19.34 -2.34 -0.60
C GLU A 35 -19.07 -0.83 -0.62
N ALA A 36 -18.16 -0.41 -1.50
CA ALA A 36 -17.85 1.00 -1.64
C ALA A 36 -18.97 1.72 -2.39
N VAL A 37 -19.35 2.90 -1.90
CA VAL A 37 -20.32 3.79 -2.56
C VAL A 37 -19.61 4.88 -3.35
N GLY A 38 -20.32 5.50 -4.29
CA GLY A 38 -19.82 6.67 -5.01
C GLY A 38 -19.63 7.86 -4.07
N LEU A 39 -18.54 8.61 -4.24
CA LEU A 39 -18.21 9.78 -3.43
C LEU A 39 -19.33 10.85 -3.40
N SER A 40 -20.13 10.99 -4.46
CA SER A 40 -21.27 11.91 -4.50
C SER A 40 -22.39 11.54 -3.51
N ASP A 41 -22.59 10.25 -3.28
CA ASP A 41 -23.70 9.71 -2.48
C ASP A 41 -23.28 9.32 -1.06
N ALA A 42 -21.97 9.36 -0.78
CA ALA A 42 -21.40 8.89 0.47
C ALA A 42 -21.87 9.70 1.69
N SER A 43 -22.18 8.99 2.76
CA SER A 43 -22.48 9.55 4.09
C SER A 43 -21.36 9.23 5.08
N VAL A 44 -21.35 9.90 6.23
CA VAL A 44 -20.40 9.57 7.31
C VAL A 44 -20.58 8.10 7.72
N GLY A 45 -19.47 7.37 7.79
CA GLY A 45 -19.43 5.92 8.04
C GLY A 45 -19.49 5.05 6.78
N ASP A 46 -19.69 5.63 5.59
CA ASP A 46 -19.56 4.90 4.33
C ASP A 46 -18.12 4.69 3.91
N ILE A 47 -17.92 3.67 3.08
CA ILE A 47 -16.64 3.40 2.45
C ILE A 47 -16.71 3.89 1.02
N VAL A 48 -15.69 4.62 0.59
CA VAL A 48 -15.49 5.09 -0.78
C VAL A 48 -14.16 4.59 -1.31
N VAL A 49 -13.99 4.60 -2.63
CA VAL A 49 -12.69 4.36 -3.26
C VAL A 49 -12.17 5.69 -3.82
N PHE A 50 -10.93 6.03 -3.47
CA PHE A 50 -10.22 7.21 -3.96
C PHE A 50 -8.73 6.88 -4.06
N GLY A 51 -8.10 7.15 -5.21
CA GLY A 51 -6.71 6.75 -5.46
C GLY A 51 -6.46 5.26 -5.30
N ASP A 52 -7.40 4.41 -5.77
CA ASP A 52 -7.37 2.94 -5.61
C ASP A 52 -7.36 2.42 -4.16
N ILE A 53 -7.52 3.31 -3.19
CA ILE A 53 -7.55 2.99 -1.77
C ILE A 53 -8.99 3.10 -1.28
N ARG A 54 -9.36 2.22 -0.35
CA ARG A 54 -10.65 2.25 0.34
C ARG A 54 -10.56 3.14 1.56
N TRP A 55 -11.52 4.05 1.73
CA TRP A 55 -11.54 5.05 2.79
C TRP A 55 -12.89 5.08 3.48
N TYR A 56 -12.90 5.17 4.81
CA TYR A 56 -14.06 5.63 5.55
C TYR A 56 -14.25 7.13 5.36
N VAL A 57 -15.49 7.55 5.12
CA VAL A 57 -15.90 8.95 5.29
C VAL A 57 -16.10 9.21 6.78
N ILE A 58 -15.20 9.97 7.40
CA ILE A 58 -15.26 10.27 8.84
C ILE A 58 -15.88 11.64 9.13
N ALA A 59 -15.92 12.54 8.15
CA ALA A 59 -16.70 13.76 8.20
C ALA A 59 -17.20 14.16 6.81
N LYS A 60 -18.32 14.86 6.76
CA LYS A 60 -18.92 15.44 5.55
C LYS A 60 -19.33 16.88 5.83
N THR A 61 -18.90 17.81 4.98
CA THR A 61 -19.35 19.20 4.97
C THR A 61 -20.06 19.51 3.66
N GLU A 62 -20.59 20.73 3.51
CA GLU A 62 -21.13 21.19 2.22
C GLU A 62 -20.06 21.27 1.12
N THR A 63 -18.78 21.34 1.49
CA THR A 63 -17.67 21.61 0.56
C THR A 63 -16.69 20.46 0.40
N GLY A 64 -16.88 19.34 1.12
CA GLY A 64 -15.88 18.27 1.14
C GLY A 64 -16.15 17.09 2.07
N TYR A 65 -15.18 16.19 2.10
CA TYR A 65 -15.12 15.05 3.03
C TYR A 65 -13.80 15.04 3.78
N THR A 66 -13.82 14.52 5.00
CA THR A 66 -12.62 13.99 5.66
C THR A 66 -12.65 12.48 5.52
N LEU A 67 -11.58 11.92 4.97
CA LEU A 67 -11.41 10.50 4.73
C LEU A 67 -10.36 9.93 5.68
N LEU A 68 -10.56 8.70 6.13
CA LEU A 68 -9.58 7.88 6.85
C LEU A 68 -9.48 6.54 6.13
N SER A 69 -8.27 6.11 5.80
CA SER A 69 -8.05 4.82 5.14
C SER A 69 -8.75 3.67 5.89
N GLU A 70 -9.44 2.79 5.17
CA GLU A 70 -10.22 1.68 5.76
C GLU A 70 -9.30 0.80 6.62
N LYS A 71 -8.10 0.57 6.11
CA LYS A 71 -7.04 -0.20 6.74
C LYS A 71 -5.72 0.57 6.63
N PRO A 72 -4.70 0.25 7.46
CA PRO A 72 -3.40 0.88 7.32
C PRO A 72 -2.83 0.67 5.92
N VAL A 73 -2.09 1.64 5.40
CA VAL A 73 -1.50 1.53 4.04
C VAL A 73 -0.12 0.88 4.07
N ILE A 74 0.57 0.96 5.21
CA ILE A 74 1.88 0.37 5.42
C ILE A 74 2.18 0.19 6.92
N LYS A 75 3.04 -0.77 7.26
CA LYS A 75 3.70 -0.85 8.57
C LYS A 75 4.98 -0.01 8.49
N MET A 76 5.08 1.00 9.35
CA MET A 76 6.19 1.95 9.36
C MET A 76 6.28 2.60 10.73
N ALA A 77 7.51 2.78 11.21
CA ALA A 77 7.76 3.56 12.41
C ALA A 77 7.28 5.01 12.22
N PHE A 78 6.92 5.67 13.31
CA PHE A 78 6.59 7.10 13.26
C PHE A 78 7.83 7.92 12.89
N ASN A 79 8.99 7.53 13.43
CA ASN A 79 10.31 8.07 13.11
C ASN A 79 11.30 6.95 12.80
N GLU A 80 12.15 7.14 11.80
CA GLU A 80 13.23 6.19 11.51
C GLU A 80 14.25 6.12 12.66
N ALA A 81 14.78 4.92 12.91
CA ALA A 81 15.77 4.71 13.95
C ALA A 81 17.06 5.49 13.63
N GLY A 82 17.54 6.29 14.59
CA GLY A 82 18.77 7.08 14.46
C GLY A 82 18.56 8.58 14.19
N TYR A 83 17.32 9.03 13.95
CA TYR A 83 16.97 10.44 14.09
C TYR A 83 16.88 10.82 15.57
N ASP A 84 17.38 12.00 15.96
CA ASP A 84 17.29 12.49 17.34
C ASP A 84 15.81 12.51 17.76
N THR A 85 15.48 11.70 18.75
CA THR A 85 14.17 11.05 18.92
C THR A 85 13.13 11.95 19.61
N THR A 86 13.24 13.26 19.47
CA THR A 86 12.18 14.21 19.87
C THR A 86 11.13 14.28 18.78
N GLY A 87 10.24 13.30 18.74
CA GLY A 87 9.32 13.04 17.63
C GLY A 87 7.99 13.77 17.75
N THR A 88 7.96 15.07 17.49
CA THR A 88 6.73 15.79 17.18
C THR A 88 6.22 15.40 15.78
N TRP A 89 4.96 15.70 15.46
CA TRP A 89 4.43 15.43 14.13
C TRP A 89 5.17 16.20 13.03
N GLU A 90 5.49 17.47 13.28
CA GLU A 90 6.13 18.39 12.33
C GLU A 90 7.42 17.85 11.71
N ASP A 91 8.26 17.22 12.54
CA ASP A 91 9.59 16.72 12.18
C ASP A 91 9.60 15.22 11.90
N SER A 92 8.43 14.58 11.89
CA SER A 92 8.36 13.12 11.80
C SER A 92 8.67 12.59 10.39
N THR A 93 9.41 11.46 10.32
CA THR A 93 9.73 10.84 9.02
C THR A 93 8.49 10.27 8.34
N VAL A 94 7.50 9.80 9.12
CA VAL A 94 6.21 9.35 8.57
C VAL A 94 5.42 10.50 7.93
N ARG A 95 5.48 11.72 8.48
CA ARG A 95 4.83 12.90 7.88
C ARG A 95 5.47 13.24 6.54
N THR A 96 6.79 13.23 6.47
CA THR A 96 7.55 13.41 5.21
C THR A 96 7.16 12.35 4.19
N TRP A 97 7.16 11.06 4.57
CA TRP A 97 6.73 9.99 3.69
C TRP A 97 5.28 10.17 3.19
N LEU A 98 4.36 10.55 4.08
CA LEU A 98 2.95 10.79 3.74
C LEU A 98 2.76 11.93 2.74
N ASN A 99 3.48 13.04 2.92
CA ASN A 99 3.30 14.25 2.10
C ASN A 99 4.20 14.32 0.86
N GLU A 100 5.17 13.42 0.74
CA GLU A 100 6.04 13.32 -0.44
C GLU A 100 5.78 12.00 -1.17
N LYS A 101 6.26 10.87 -0.63
CA LYS A 101 6.27 9.59 -1.34
C LYS A 101 4.87 9.05 -1.56
N PHE A 102 4.05 9.00 -0.51
CA PHE A 102 2.69 8.51 -0.59
C PHE A 102 1.78 9.49 -1.36
N TYR A 103 1.87 10.79 -1.10
CA TYR A 103 1.13 11.81 -1.86
C TYR A 103 1.44 11.79 -3.37
N ASN A 104 2.67 11.47 -3.76
CA ASN A 104 3.04 11.34 -5.18
C ASN A 104 2.53 10.06 -5.87
N THR A 105 1.89 9.15 -5.14
CA THR A 105 1.15 8.01 -5.74
C THR A 105 -0.22 8.41 -6.29
N PHE A 106 -0.71 9.60 -5.94
CA PHE A 106 -1.93 10.19 -6.49
C PHE A 106 -1.64 10.90 -7.82
N THR A 107 -2.59 10.85 -8.73
CA THR A 107 -2.57 11.63 -9.99
C THR A 107 -2.77 13.12 -9.70
N GLU A 108 -2.37 14.00 -10.60
CA GLU A 108 -2.58 15.45 -10.45
C GLU A 108 -4.07 15.82 -10.32
N ASP A 109 -4.96 15.12 -11.02
CA ASP A 109 -6.41 15.31 -10.88
C ASP A 109 -6.91 14.92 -9.48
N GLU A 110 -6.36 13.86 -8.88
CA GLU A 110 -6.67 13.47 -7.50
C GLU A 110 -6.05 14.44 -6.50
N LYS A 111 -4.79 14.84 -6.69
CA LYS A 111 -4.09 15.84 -5.87
C LYS A 111 -4.83 17.18 -5.85
N ALA A 112 -5.41 17.58 -6.98
CA ALA A 112 -6.23 18.79 -7.06
C ALA A 112 -7.47 18.77 -6.14
N LEU A 113 -7.95 17.57 -5.77
CA LEU A 113 -9.03 17.40 -4.80
C LEU A 113 -8.53 17.35 -3.36
N ILE A 114 -7.29 16.94 -3.12
CA ILE A 114 -6.71 16.81 -1.79
C ILE A 114 -6.35 18.20 -1.24
N ALA A 115 -7.13 18.66 -0.27
CA ALA A 115 -6.93 19.96 0.34
C ALA A 115 -5.69 19.98 1.24
N LYS A 116 -4.87 21.02 1.09
CA LYS A 116 -3.86 21.35 2.10
C LYS A 116 -4.58 21.81 3.38
N THR A 117 -4.41 21.04 4.45
CA THR A 117 -5.15 21.16 5.71
C THR A 117 -4.25 21.70 6.79
N HIS A 118 -4.70 22.75 7.47
CA HIS A 118 -4.05 23.24 8.68
C HIS A 118 -4.44 22.37 9.88
N ASN A 119 -3.49 21.60 10.41
CA ASN A 119 -3.66 20.69 11.52
C ASN A 119 -3.14 21.34 12.81
N ILE A 120 -4.03 21.51 13.77
CA ILE A 120 -3.66 21.94 15.12
C ILE A 120 -3.05 20.75 15.85
N ASN A 121 -1.83 20.89 16.37
CA ASN A 121 -1.11 19.86 17.12
C ASN A 121 -1.19 20.16 18.62
N PRO A 122 -2.26 19.74 19.33
CA PRO A 122 -2.36 19.98 20.75
C PRO A 122 -1.41 19.09 21.54
N ASP A 123 -0.83 19.66 22.59
CA ASP A 123 -0.07 18.92 23.61
C ASP A 123 -0.87 17.73 24.14
N ASN A 124 -0.16 16.69 24.58
CA ASN A 124 -0.79 15.58 25.26
C ASN A 124 -1.45 16.08 26.55
N SER A 125 -2.78 16.05 26.61
CA SER A 125 -3.55 16.61 27.74
C SER A 125 -3.31 15.90 29.08
N GLU A 126 -2.86 14.64 29.06
CA GLU A 126 -2.61 13.85 30.27
C GLU A 126 -1.22 14.10 30.84
N TYR A 127 -0.21 14.24 29.96
CA TYR A 127 1.20 14.35 30.35
C TYR A 127 1.80 15.75 30.18
N GLY A 128 1.10 16.66 29.48
CA GLY A 128 1.62 17.98 29.11
C GLY A 128 2.82 17.92 28.18
N THR A 129 2.96 16.84 27.40
CA THR A 129 4.06 16.69 26.43
C THR A 129 3.77 17.56 25.22
N ASP A 130 4.72 18.42 24.88
CA ASP A 130 4.70 19.32 23.73
C ASP A 130 4.53 18.53 22.42
N ALA A 131 3.53 18.92 21.63
CA ALA A 131 3.23 18.28 20.34
C ALA A 131 3.95 18.93 19.15
N GLY A 132 4.72 20.01 19.38
CA GLY A 132 5.36 20.79 18.34
C GLY A 132 4.39 21.78 17.69
N ASN A 133 4.86 22.47 16.65
CA ASN A 133 4.05 23.49 15.98
C ASN A 133 2.92 22.86 15.16
N ASP A 134 1.85 23.64 14.93
CA ASP A 134 0.81 23.32 13.95
C ASP A 134 1.41 23.18 12.54
N THR A 135 0.81 22.32 11.71
CA THR A 135 1.34 21.97 10.38
C THR A 135 0.30 22.14 9.28
N ASP A 136 0.76 22.39 8.05
CA ASP A 136 -0.09 22.36 6.86
C ASP A 136 0.23 21.11 6.03
N ASP A 137 -0.70 20.16 5.98
CA ASP A 137 -0.48 18.83 5.39
C ASP A 137 -1.55 18.49 4.34
N HIS A 138 -1.17 17.80 3.28
CA HIS A 138 -2.13 17.19 2.35
C HIS A 138 -2.67 15.87 2.90
N ILE A 139 -1.79 15.11 3.55
CA ILE A 139 -2.11 13.81 4.16
C ILE A 139 -1.55 13.80 5.57
N PHE A 140 -2.37 13.41 6.54
CA PHE A 140 -2.04 13.48 7.96
C PHE A 140 -2.48 12.23 8.72
N LEU A 141 -1.97 12.07 9.94
CA LEU A 141 -2.51 11.12 10.91
C LEU A 141 -3.48 11.86 11.84
N LEU A 142 -4.49 11.17 12.37
CA LEU A 142 -5.42 11.79 13.32
C LEU A 142 -4.72 12.11 14.64
N SER A 143 -5.17 13.17 15.32
CA SER A 143 -4.83 13.42 16.73
C SER A 143 -5.59 12.47 17.66
N VAL A 144 -5.21 12.46 18.93
CA VAL A 144 -5.96 11.77 20.00
C VAL A 144 -7.42 12.22 20.05
N ASP A 145 -7.70 13.51 19.93
CA ASP A 145 -9.07 14.04 20.00
C ASP A 145 -9.90 13.65 18.76
N GLU A 146 -9.30 13.76 17.57
CA GLU A 146 -9.94 13.33 16.32
C GLU A 146 -10.22 11.82 16.32
N ALA A 147 -9.27 11.01 16.78
CA ALA A 147 -9.46 9.57 16.93
C ALA A 147 -10.54 9.25 17.98
N ASN A 148 -10.60 10.00 19.08
CA ASN A 148 -11.63 9.84 20.12
C ASN A 148 -13.04 10.16 19.62
N ALA A 149 -13.16 11.05 18.64
CA ALA A 149 -14.44 11.39 18.02
C ALA A 149 -14.96 10.31 17.03
N LEU A 150 -14.10 9.40 16.57
CA LEU A 150 -14.50 8.33 15.66
C LEU A 150 -15.45 7.32 16.33
N ASP A 151 -16.37 6.78 15.54
CA ASP A 151 -17.07 5.53 15.88
C ASP A 151 -16.06 4.42 16.18
N LYS A 152 -16.31 3.63 17.23
CA LYS A 152 -15.40 2.58 17.69
C LYS A 152 -15.07 1.56 16.59
N LYS A 153 -16.03 1.23 15.72
CA LYS A 153 -15.83 0.29 14.61
C LYS A 153 -14.93 0.87 13.53
N VAL A 154 -15.01 2.17 13.26
CA VAL A 154 -14.11 2.86 12.33
C VAL A 154 -12.71 2.96 12.92
N ARG A 155 -12.62 3.28 14.22
CA ARG A 155 -11.35 3.36 14.96
C ARG A 155 -10.61 2.03 14.96
N HIS A 156 -11.34 0.92 15.06
CA HIS A 156 -10.80 -0.43 14.95
C HIS A 156 -10.46 -0.76 13.49
N CYS A 157 -9.16 -0.91 13.18
CA CYS A 157 -8.73 -1.25 11.82
C CYS A 157 -8.89 -2.75 11.49
N GLY A 158 -9.32 -3.58 12.45
CA GLY A 158 -9.55 -5.01 12.23
C GLY A 158 -8.26 -5.81 12.06
N TYR A 159 -8.42 -6.98 11.46
CA TYR A 159 -7.30 -7.81 11.02
C TYR A 159 -6.67 -7.21 9.77
N TRP A 160 -5.36 -6.96 9.84
CA TRP A 160 -4.55 -6.59 8.70
C TRP A 160 -3.72 -7.81 8.31
N TYR A 161 -4.00 -8.36 7.13
CA TYR A 161 -3.23 -9.45 6.53
C TYR A 161 -2.85 -10.61 7.48
N GLY A 162 -3.81 -11.16 8.23
CA GLY A 162 -3.57 -12.26 9.17
C GLY A 162 -2.89 -11.88 10.51
N MET A 163 -2.47 -10.63 10.70
CA MET A 163 -1.96 -10.15 11.99
C MET A 163 -3.08 -9.91 12.99
N ASN A 164 -2.95 -10.52 14.17
CA ASN A 164 -3.82 -10.24 15.30
C ASN A 164 -3.57 -8.80 15.82
N HIS A 165 -4.54 -7.91 15.57
CA HIS A 165 -4.66 -6.58 16.19
C HIS A 165 -3.51 -5.60 15.90
N GLN A 166 -3.35 -5.27 14.61
CA GLN A 166 -2.44 -4.21 14.21
C GLN A 166 -2.86 -2.87 14.85
N TRP A 167 -1.90 -2.17 15.44
CA TRP A 167 -2.08 -0.85 16.03
C TRP A 167 -1.54 0.22 15.08
N TRP A 168 -2.07 1.43 15.17
CA TRP A 168 -1.74 2.51 14.23
C TRP A 168 -1.48 3.84 14.94
N TRP A 169 -0.52 4.59 14.40
CA TRP A 169 -0.02 5.83 14.98
C TRP A 169 -1.03 6.97 14.92
N LEU A 170 -1.00 7.82 15.94
CA LEU A 170 -1.63 9.14 15.97
C LEU A 170 -0.54 10.20 15.86
N ARG A 171 -0.88 11.41 15.38
CA ARG A 171 0.08 12.53 15.34
C ARG A 171 0.35 13.17 16.70
N SER A 172 -0.40 12.78 17.74
CA SER A 172 -0.22 13.31 19.09
C SER A 172 0.95 12.63 19.82
N PRO A 173 1.70 13.38 20.65
CA PRO A 173 2.78 12.81 21.45
C PRO A 173 2.24 11.92 22.58
N GLY A 174 3.09 11.02 23.07
CA GLY A 174 2.83 10.15 24.22
C GLY A 174 3.22 10.79 25.55
N VAL A 175 3.75 9.97 26.48
CA VAL A 175 4.18 10.36 27.82
C VAL A 175 5.38 11.33 27.83
N ASN A 176 6.18 11.31 26.77
CA ASN A 176 7.25 12.26 26.49
C ASN A 176 7.54 12.26 24.98
N THR A 177 8.46 13.11 24.53
CA THR A 177 8.76 13.34 23.11
C THR A 177 9.32 12.12 22.36
N HIS A 178 9.72 11.03 23.04
CA HIS A 178 10.19 9.79 22.39
C HIS A 178 9.05 8.80 22.12
N TYR A 179 7.87 9.05 22.70
CA TYR A 179 6.71 8.19 22.59
C TYR A 179 5.64 8.90 21.77
N THR A 180 4.95 8.15 20.93
CA THR A 180 3.86 8.64 20.09
C THR A 180 2.58 7.93 20.45
N ALA A 181 1.49 8.67 20.64
CA ALA A 181 0.19 8.09 20.93
C ALA A 181 -0.27 7.20 19.77
N TYR A 182 -1.09 6.20 20.09
CA TYR A 182 -1.56 5.27 19.07
C TYR A 182 -2.93 4.72 19.40
N VAL A 183 -3.55 4.08 18.41
CA VAL A 183 -4.75 3.29 18.57
C VAL A 183 -4.37 1.82 18.53
N GLY A 184 -4.53 1.13 19.66
CA GLY A 184 -4.23 -0.28 19.81
C GLY A 184 -5.43 -1.13 20.18
N LYS A 185 -5.14 -2.37 20.54
CA LYS A 185 -6.12 -3.34 20.97
C LYS A 185 -6.58 -3.06 22.41
N GLY A 186 -7.87 -2.82 22.61
CA GLY A 186 -8.52 -2.94 23.92
C GLY A 186 -8.91 -4.39 24.23
N ASN A 187 -9.52 -4.61 25.40
CA ASN A 187 -10.19 -5.90 25.66
C ASN A 187 -11.48 -5.98 24.81
N ASP A 188 -11.83 -7.18 24.35
CA ASP A 188 -13.10 -7.48 23.66
C ASP A 188 -13.42 -6.62 22.41
N SER A 189 -12.50 -6.58 21.43
CA SER A 189 -12.68 -5.94 20.11
C SER A 189 -12.87 -4.41 20.07
N ASP A 190 -12.74 -3.72 21.20
CA ASP A 190 -12.73 -2.26 21.23
C ASP A 190 -11.33 -1.72 20.88
N ALA A 191 -11.23 -0.84 19.89
CA ALA A 191 -10.00 -0.08 19.63
C ALA A 191 -9.81 0.97 20.72
N LYS A 192 -8.67 0.90 21.43
CA LYS A 192 -8.35 1.81 22.52
C LYS A 192 -7.26 2.78 22.09
N ILE A 193 -7.46 4.05 22.38
CA ILE A 193 -6.39 5.05 22.26
C ILE A 193 -5.50 4.93 23.49
N ASP A 194 -4.20 4.80 23.25
CA ASP A 194 -3.18 4.84 24.29
C ASP A 194 -2.39 6.15 24.19
N THR A 195 -2.63 7.00 25.18
CA THR A 195 -2.00 8.32 25.35
C THR A 195 -0.63 8.25 26.03
N THR A 196 -0.23 7.10 26.61
CA THR A 196 1.17 6.92 27.02
C THR A 196 2.07 6.80 25.80
N GLY A 197 1.53 6.26 24.72
CA GLY A 197 2.22 6.02 23.46
C GLY A 197 3.17 4.83 23.49
N ASP A 198 3.84 4.61 22.36
CA ASP A 198 4.92 3.64 22.17
C ASP A 198 6.11 4.38 21.52
N ILE A 199 7.30 3.80 21.56
CA ILE A 199 8.54 4.37 21.05
C ILE A 199 8.35 4.73 19.57
N ALA A 200 8.60 5.98 19.19
CA ALA A 200 8.37 6.48 17.83
C ALA A 200 9.13 5.67 16.74
N SER A 201 10.26 5.05 17.10
CA SER A 201 11.04 4.17 16.22
C SER A 201 10.57 2.72 16.17
N ASN A 202 9.46 2.39 16.83
CA ASN A 202 8.89 1.06 16.80
C ASN A 202 8.33 0.76 15.40
N GLU A 203 9.06 -0.07 14.66
CA GLU A 203 8.68 -0.49 13.32
C GLU A 203 7.34 -1.24 13.28
N TYR A 204 6.82 -1.72 14.43
CA TYR A 204 5.54 -2.41 14.51
C TYR A 204 4.30 -1.55 14.46
N GLY A 205 4.41 -0.23 14.48
CA GLY A 205 3.26 0.64 14.23
C GLY A 205 2.85 0.65 12.76
N ALA A 206 1.58 0.94 12.51
CA ALA A 206 1.05 1.09 11.15
C ALA A 206 0.56 2.50 10.86
N VAL A 207 0.61 2.87 9.59
CA VAL A 207 0.24 4.20 9.09
C VAL A 207 -1.15 4.14 8.51
N ARG A 208 -2.06 4.89 9.11
CA ARG A 208 -3.46 4.98 8.68
C ARG A 208 -3.76 6.42 8.27
N PRO A 209 -3.48 6.80 7.01
CA PRO A 209 -3.61 8.18 6.56
C PRO A 209 -5.06 8.65 6.62
N ALA A 210 -5.19 9.95 6.89
CA ALA A 210 -6.38 10.76 6.70
C ALA A 210 -6.09 11.91 5.74
N LEU A 211 -7.11 12.35 5.02
CA LEU A 211 -7.03 13.49 4.11
C LEU A 211 -8.37 14.20 3.99
N ASN A 212 -8.34 15.48 3.61
CA ASN A 212 -9.53 16.24 3.30
C ASN A 212 -9.68 16.38 1.78
N LEU A 213 -10.84 16.02 1.26
CA LEU A 213 -11.21 16.31 -0.13
C LEU A 213 -12.02 17.59 -0.18
N ARG A 214 -11.70 18.50 -1.11
CA ARG A 214 -12.47 19.71 -1.39
C ARG A 214 -13.03 19.66 -2.81
N PHE A 215 -14.35 19.77 -2.94
CA PHE A 215 -15.00 19.79 -4.25
C PHE A 215 -15.27 21.22 -4.67
N ALA A 216 -14.55 21.70 -5.69
CA ALA A 216 -14.91 22.95 -6.35
C ALA A 216 -16.14 22.76 -7.26
N ASP A 217 -16.30 21.59 -7.91
CA ASP A 217 -17.32 21.34 -8.94
C ASP A 217 -17.90 19.90 -8.99
N ASN A 218 -17.82 19.13 -7.90
CA ASN A 218 -18.43 17.77 -7.74
C ASN A 218 -18.00 16.65 -8.71
N THR A 219 -16.95 16.80 -9.51
CA THR A 219 -16.44 15.69 -10.34
C THR A 219 -15.28 14.96 -9.65
N VAL A 220 -15.50 13.70 -9.29
CA VAL A 220 -14.44 12.80 -8.84
C VAL A 220 -13.90 12.06 -10.07
N PRO A 221 -12.58 12.10 -10.33
CA PRO A 221 -11.98 11.31 -11.40
C PRO A 221 -12.31 9.83 -11.22
N THR A 222 -12.97 9.24 -12.22
CA THR A 222 -13.31 7.80 -12.23
C THR A 222 -12.27 6.96 -12.97
N ALA A 223 -11.21 7.56 -13.51
CA ALA A 223 -10.20 6.90 -14.32
C ALA A 223 -8.78 7.33 -13.91
N MET A 224 -7.91 6.34 -13.75
CA MET A 224 -6.50 6.44 -13.38
C MET A 224 -5.62 6.95 -14.54
N ASN A 225 -5.97 8.08 -15.14
CA ASN A 225 -5.17 8.59 -16.24
C ASN A 225 -4.03 9.44 -15.68
N ARG A 226 -2.90 8.80 -15.38
CA ARG A 226 -1.64 9.54 -15.29
C ARG A 226 -1.32 10.13 -16.65
N THR A 227 -0.85 11.36 -16.65
CA THR A 227 -0.35 12.03 -17.83
C THR A 227 1.09 11.60 -18.11
N ASP A 228 1.51 11.65 -19.38
CA ASP A 228 2.90 11.40 -19.78
C ASP A 228 3.92 12.22 -18.96
N SER A 229 3.52 13.40 -18.48
CA SER A 229 4.39 14.28 -17.68
C SER A 229 4.57 13.77 -16.25
N GLU A 230 3.52 13.21 -15.64
CA GLU A 230 3.60 12.56 -14.33
C GLU A 230 4.46 11.31 -14.40
N GLU A 231 4.19 10.43 -15.36
CA GLU A 231 4.98 9.21 -15.56
C GLU A 231 6.46 9.52 -15.78
N LYS A 232 6.77 10.55 -16.57
CA LYS A 232 8.14 11.00 -16.78
C LYS A 232 8.78 11.53 -15.49
N ALA A 233 8.03 12.26 -14.66
CA ALA A 233 8.54 12.77 -13.39
C ALA A 233 8.90 11.63 -12.42
N GLU A 234 8.10 10.56 -12.38
CA GLU A 234 8.41 9.37 -11.58
C GLU A 234 9.72 8.72 -12.03
N LEU A 235 9.90 8.55 -13.34
CA LEU A 235 11.12 7.96 -13.89
C LEU A 235 12.37 8.81 -13.61
N VAL A 236 12.21 10.14 -13.54
CA VAL A 236 13.29 11.05 -13.11
C VAL A 236 13.62 10.84 -11.64
N GLU A 237 12.61 10.77 -10.76
CA GLU A 237 12.83 10.51 -9.33
C GLU A 237 13.56 9.18 -9.11
N ILE A 238 13.16 8.11 -9.81
CA ILE A 238 13.82 6.80 -9.75
C ILE A 238 15.25 6.88 -10.31
N SER A 239 15.46 7.69 -11.36
CA SER A 239 16.80 7.91 -11.93
C SER A 239 17.74 8.60 -10.93
N ASP A 240 17.24 9.56 -10.17
CA ASP A 240 18.05 10.40 -9.27
C ASP A 240 18.25 9.79 -7.88
N SER A 241 17.41 8.82 -7.49
CA SER A 241 17.50 8.12 -6.21
C SER A 241 18.74 7.23 -6.06
N GLN A 242 19.03 6.81 -4.83
CA GLN A 242 20.09 5.86 -4.49
C GLN A 242 19.53 4.48 -4.13
N VAL A 243 20.37 3.45 -4.17
CA VAL A 243 20.01 2.13 -3.62
C VAL A 243 19.70 2.28 -2.13
N GLY A 244 18.56 1.75 -1.70
CA GLY A 244 18.01 1.91 -0.35
C GLY A 244 16.90 2.96 -0.27
N ASP A 245 16.84 3.92 -1.21
CA ASP A 245 15.82 4.96 -1.21
C ASP A 245 14.43 4.39 -1.52
N VAL A 246 13.41 5.10 -1.03
CA VAL A 246 12.00 4.86 -1.36
C VAL A 246 11.54 5.85 -2.41
N VAL A 247 10.93 5.34 -3.48
CA VAL A 247 10.41 6.11 -4.62
C VAL A 247 8.95 5.75 -4.89
N ALA A 248 8.20 6.69 -5.48
CA ALA A 248 6.87 6.40 -6.02
C ALA A 248 6.96 5.93 -7.48
N PHE A 249 6.18 4.91 -7.84
CA PHE A 249 5.98 4.50 -9.22
C PHE A 249 4.60 3.85 -9.35
N GLY A 250 3.75 4.42 -10.19
CA GLY A 250 2.33 4.06 -10.21
C GLY A 250 1.65 4.30 -8.88
N ARG A 251 0.87 3.32 -8.39
CA ARG A 251 0.08 3.44 -7.15
C ARG A 251 0.80 2.97 -5.88
N TYR A 252 2.10 2.71 -5.98
CA TYR A 252 2.86 2.10 -4.91
C TYR A 252 4.16 2.84 -4.63
N THR A 253 4.64 2.68 -3.40
CA THR A 253 6.00 3.03 -3.01
C THR A 253 6.90 1.81 -3.10
N TRP A 254 8.14 2.03 -3.53
CA TRP A 254 9.10 0.97 -3.82
C TRP A 254 10.46 1.30 -3.22
N TYR A 255 11.14 0.30 -2.67
CA TYR A 255 12.56 0.37 -2.38
C TYR A 255 13.35 0.20 -3.68
N VAL A 256 14.34 1.05 -3.92
CA VAL A 256 15.33 0.84 -4.97
C VAL A 256 16.38 -0.14 -4.46
N THR A 257 16.41 -1.36 -5.01
CA THR A 257 17.26 -2.44 -4.51
C THR A 257 18.53 -2.64 -5.34
N ASP A 258 18.50 -2.24 -6.61
CA ASP A 258 19.66 -2.28 -7.51
C ASP A 258 19.54 -1.19 -8.58
N LYS A 259 20.68 -0.67 -9.04
CA LYS A 259 20.79 0.26 -10.17
C LYS A 259 21.96 -0.15 -11.06
N THR A 260 21.63 -0.71 -12.22
CA THR A 260 22.62 -1.22 -13.18
C THR A 260 22.20 -0.85 -14.61
N ASP A 261 23.10 -0.24 -15.37
CA ASP A 261 22.91 0.05 -16.81
C ASP A 261 21.60 0.80 -17.17
N GLY A 262 21.22 1.79 -16.37
CA GLY A 262 19.99 2.57 -16.58
C GLY A 262 18.71 1.79 -16.28
N ILE A 263 18.82 0.67 -15.55
CA ILE A 263 17.70 -0.13 -15.05
C ILE A 263 17.76 -0.11 -13.52
N CYS A 264 16.63 0.21 -12.90
CA CYS A 264 16.45 0.12 -11.46
C CYS A 264 15.59 -1.11 -11.13
N THR A 265 16.03 -1.92 -10.17
CA THR A 265 15.20 -3.00 -9.60
C THR A 265 14.47 -2.43 -8.39
N LEU A 266 13.15 -2.61 -8.37
CA LEU A 266 12.26 -2.02 -7.39
C LEU A 266 11.51 -3.12 -6.64
N LEU A 267 11.62 -3.16 -5.32
CA LEU A 267 10.83 -4.03 -4.44
C LEU A 267 9.71 -3.22 -3.79
N CYS A 268 8.47 -3.66 -3.92
CA CYS A 268 7.34 -2.96 -3.31
C CYS A 268 7.51 -2.82 -1.79
N GLN A 269 7.27 -1.63 -1.24
CA GLN A 269 7.60 -1.30 0.15
C GLN A 269 6.81 -2.18 1.14
N GLY A 270 5.52 -2.37 0.87
CA GLY A 270 4.65 -3.31 1.59
C GLY A 270 3.99 -4.33 0.66
N PRO A 271 3.28 -5.32 1.21
CA PRO A 271 2.54 -6.28 0.39
C PRO A 271 1.32 -5.64 -0.26
N VAL A 272 1.11 -5.96 -1.53
CA VAL A 272 0.00 -5.44 -2.34
C VAL A 272 -1.28 -6.28 -2.22
N ALA A 273 -1.15 -7.50 -1.69
CA ALA A 273 -2.24 -8.45 -1.48
C ALA A 273 -1.82 -9.54 -0.48
N GLU A 274 -2.79 -10.25 0.07
CA GLU A 274 -2.61 -11.58 0.68
C GLU A 274 -3.09 -12.62 -0.33
N LYS A 275 -2.20 -13.50 -0.78
CA LYS A 275 -2.57 -14.56 -1.71
C LYS A 275 -1.77 -15.83 -1.41
N ALA A 276 -2.39 -16.95 -1.72
CA ALA A 276 -1.69 -18.20 -1.86
C ALA A 276 -0.64 -18.13 -2.97
N TYR A 277 0.45 -18.85 -2.79
CA TYR A 277 1.46 -19.05 -3.84
C TYR A 277 0.85 -19.82 -5.02
N ASN A 278 0.06 -20.86 -4.71
CA ASN A 278 -0.74 -21.60 -5.66
C ASN A 278 -2.13 -21.88 -5.06
N GLU A 279 -3.18 -21.90 -5.88
CA GLU A 279 -4.57 -22.06 -5.40
C GLU A 279 -4.84 -23.40 -4.69
N ASN A 280 -4.08 -24.44 -5.03
CA ASN A 280 -4.26 -25.78 -4.45
C ASN A 280 -2.91 -26.28 -3.93
N LYS A 281 -2.95 -27.04 -2.83
CA LYS A 281 -1.79 -27.77 -2.31
C LYS A 281 -1.43 -28.94 -3.24
N THR A 282 -0.43 -28.73 -4.06
CA THR A 282 0.12 -29.69 -5.01
C THR A 282 1.56 -29.32 -5.32
N ASP A 283 2.35 -30.29 -5.75
CA ASP A 283 3.66 -30.07 -6.36
C ASP A 283 3.56 -28.97 -7.42
N ILE A 284 4.34 -27.90 -7.26
CA ILE A 284 4.26 -26.72 -8.12
C ILE A 284 5.63 -26.04 -8.24
N THR A 285 5.80 -25.29 -9.31
CA THR A 285 6.98 -24.44 -9.57
C THR A 285 6.52 -22.99 -9.78
N TRP A 286 7.44 -22.03 -9.69
CA TRP A 286 7.13 -20.62 -9.99
C TRP A 286 6.49 -20.44 -11.37
N GLU A 287 7.02 -21.12 -12.39
CA GLU A 287 6.53 -21.06 -13.77
C GLU A 287 5.01 -21.31 -13.86
N ASN A 288 4.51 -22.27 -13.08
CA ASN A 288 3.15 -22.81 -13.19
C ASN A 288 2.19 -22.30 -12.11
N CYS A 289 2.67 -21.63 -11.07
CA CYS A 289 1.84 -21.23 -9.94
C CYS A 289 0.79 -20.17 -10.32
N SER A 290 -0.34 -20.16 -9.62
CA SER A 290 -1.39 -19.15 -9.84
C SER A 290 -0.95 -17.74 -9.48
N LEU A 291 -0.04 -17.57 -8.50
CA LEU A 291 0.43 -16.25 -8.09
C LEU A 291 1.22 -15.54 -9.18
N ARG A 292 2.12 -16.24 -9.90
CA ARG A 292 2.85 -15.69 -11.05
C ARG A 292 1.91 -15.25 -12.16
N ARG A 293 0.87 -16.06 -12.46
CA ARG A 293 -0.17 -15.73 -13.45
C ARG A 293 -0.94 -14.47 -13.05
N TRP A 294 -1.29 -14.34 -11.78
CA TRP A 294 -1.96 -13.14 -11.26
C TRP A 294 -1.05 -11.90 -11.33
N LEU A 295 0.24 -12.02 -10.98
CA LEU A 295 1.20 -10.90 -11.02
C LEU A 295 1.40 -10.36 -12.44
N ASN A 296 1.61 -11.24 -13.43
CA ASN A 296 1.85 -10.85 -14.82
C ASN A 296 0.57 -10.57 -15.62
N GLY A 297 -0.58 -11.05 -15.14
CA GLY A 297 -1.89 -10.84 -15.72
C GLY A 297 -2.63 -9.69 -15.03
N ASP A 298 -3.48 -10.03 -14.08
CA ASP A 298 -4.40 -9.09 -13.43
C ASP A 298 -3.67 -7.90 -12.80
N PHE A 299 -2.65 -8.15 -11.96
CA PHE A 299 -1.94 -7.10 -11.25
C PHE A 299 -1.24 -6.14 -12.22
N TYR A 300 -0.40 -6.65 -13.13
CA TYR A 300 0.31 -5.83 -14.10
C TYR A 300 -0.65 -5.02 -14.99
N ASN A 301 -1.74 -5.64 -15.45
CA ASN A 301 -2.67 -4.97 -16.36
C ASN A 301 -3.55 -3.93 -15.67
N SER A 302 -3.95 -4.16 -14.41
CA SER A 302 -4.85 -3.26 -13.69
C SER A 302 -4.12 -2.14 -12.94
N ARG A 303 -2.84 -2.32 -12.59
CA ARG A 303 -2.12 -1.40 -11.68
C ARG A 303 -1.16 -0.45 -12.35
N PHE A 304 -0.80 -0.72 -13.60
CA PHE A 304 0.06 0.16 -14.38
C PHE A 304 -0.68 0.67 -15.62
N THR A 305 -0.53 1.95 -15.88
CA THR A 305 -0.93 2.61 -17.13
C THR A 305 -0.10 2.11 -18.30
N ASP A 306 -0.57 2.35 -19.53
CA ASP A 306 0.17 1.91 -20.72
C ASP A 306 1.55 2.60 -20.83
N GLY A 307 1.67 3.85 -20.37
CA GLY A 307 2.94 4.57 -20.35
C GLY A 307 3.93 3.99 -19.32
N GLU A 308 3.50 3.76 -18.08
CA GLU A 308 4.31 3.06 -17.06
C GLU A 308 4.76 1.67 -17.53
N LYS A 309 3.87 0.92 -18.18
CA LYS A 309 4.15 -0.41 -18.74
C LYS A 309 5.29 -0.38 -19.76
N THR A 310 5.49 0.72 -20.49
CA THR A 310 6.60 0.85 -21.45
C THR A 310 7.98 0.87 -20.79
N SER A 311 8.05 1.34 -19.54
CA SER A 311 9.28 1.42 -18.75
C SER A 311 9.57 0.13 -17.97
N ILE A 312 8.54 -0.68 -17.69
CA ILE A 312 8.71 -1.99 -17.04
C ILE A 312 9.27 -3.01 -18.03
N ILE A 313 10.49 -3.46 -17.78
CA ILE A 313 11.18 -4.41 -18.66
C ILE A 313 10.79 -5.86 -18.33
N THR A 314 10.85 -6.72 -19.35
CA THR A 314 10.75 -8.17 -19.12
C THR A 314 12.08 -8.66 -18.56
N THR A 315 12.03 -9.41 -17.47
CA THR A 315 13.18 -9.99 -16.80
C THR A 315 13.20 -11.47 -17.08
N HIS A 316 14.27 -11.92 -17.72
CA HIS A 316 14.55 -13.34 -17.87
C HIS A 316 15.20 -13.86 -16.58
N TYR A 317 14.66 -14.94 -16.02
CA TYR A 317 15.23 -15.63 -14.87
C TYR A 317 15.52 -17.08 -15.22
N THR A 318 16.77 -17.48 -15.03
CA THR A 318 17.22 -18.88 -15.10
C THR A 318 17.30 -19.44 -13.70
N PHE A 319 16.56 -20.50 -13.44
CA PHE A 319 16.62 -21.17 -12.15
C PHE A 319 17.87 -22.03 -12.05
N THR A 320 18.56 -21.93 -10.92
CA THR A 320 19.78 -22.68 -10.63
C THR A 320 19.65 -23.48 -9.34
N ASP A 321 20.54 -24.43 -9.11
CA ASP A 321 20.61 -25.19 -7.86
C ASP A 321 20.75 -24.26 -6.62
N ALA A 322 21.26 -23.03 -6.80
CA ALA A 322 21.37 -22.04 -5.71
C ALA A 322 20.02 -21.45 -5.27
N ASP A 323 18.95 -21.64 -6.07
CA ASP A 323 17.61 -21.13 -5.77
C ASP A 323 16.80 -22.07 -4.88
N SER A 324 17.27 -23.31 -4.72
CA SER A 324 16.69 -24.34 -3.86
C SER A 324 17.65 -24.69 -2.73
N SER A 325 17.19 -24.58 -1.49
CA SER A 325 18.01 -25.01 -0.33
C SER A 325 17.99 -26.52 -0.11
N TYR A 326 17.07 -27.22 -0.78
CA TYR A 326 16.78 -28.64 -0.58
C TYR A 326 16.77 -29.44 -1.89
N GLU A 327 17.38 -28.92 -2.96
CA GLU A 327 17.50 -29.58 -4.27
C GLU A 327 16.13 -29.91 -4.93
N MET A 328 15.06 -29.21 -4.55
CA MET A 328 13.75 -29.24 -5.21
C MET A 328 13.77 -28.73 -6.64
N ASP A 329 12.79 -29.14 -7.45
CA ASP A 329 12.61 -28.64 -8.82
C ASP A 329 12.17 -27.18 -8.79
N CYS A 330 13.03 -26.30 -9.28
CA CYS A 330 12.76 -24.87 -9.39
C CYS A 330 11.89 -24.51 -10.62
N GLY A 331 11.66 -25.46 -11.53
CA GLY A 331 10.97 -25.25 -12.81
C GLY A 331 11.85 -24.69 -13.92
N ASN A 332 11.24 -24.39 -15.07
CA ASN A 332 11.96 -23.84 -16.22
C ASN A 332 12.21 -22.34 -16.08
N ASP A 333 13.09 -21.83 -16.95
CA ASP A 333 13.32 -20.40 -17.11
C ASP A 333 12.03 -19.63 -17.38
N THR A 334 11.95 -18.42 -16.83
CA THR A 334 10.76 -17.57 -16.93
C THR A 334 11.10 -16.18 -17.44
N ASP A 335 10.16 -15.58 -18.17
CA ASP A 335 10.20 -14.19 -18.61
C ASP A 335 9.05 -13.45 -17.92
N ASP A 336 9.38 -12.60 -16.95
CA ASP A 336 8.40 -11.95 -16.08
C ASP A 336 8.50 -10.42 -16.15
N LYS A 337 7.36 -9.73 -16.20
CA LYS A 337 7.25 -8.28 -16.01
C LYS A 337 7.20 -7.92 -14.53
N VAL A 338 6.54 -8.77 -13.76
CA VAL A 338 6.37 -8.63 -12.31
C VAL A 338 6.64 -9.99 -11.69
N TYR A 339 7.50 -10.02 -10.67
CA TYR A 339 7.92 -11.27 -10.03
C TYR A 339 8.06 -11.10 -8.52
N LEU A 340 8.41 -12.19 -7.81
CA LEU A 340 8.86 -12.15 -6.42
C LEU A 340 10.35 -12.44 -6.38
N PHE A 341 11.08 -11.86 -5.41
CA PHE A 341 12.47 -12.22 -5.23
C PHE A 341 12.65 -13.73 -5.01
N SER A 342 13.75 -14.27 -5.53
CA SER A 342 14.27 -15.56 -5.05
C SER A 342 14.88 -15.40 -3.66
N TYR A 343 15.22 -16.51 -3.01
CA TYR A 343 15.96 -16.48 -1.76
C TYR A 343 17.29 -15.70 -1.90
N SER A 344 18.06 -15.97 -2.96
CA SER A 344 19.35 -15.32 -3.21
C SER A 344 19.20 -13.81 -3.44
N GLU A 345 18.22 -13.38 -4.23
CA GLU A 345 17.92 -11.96 -4.43
C GLU A 345 17.45 -11.28 -3.14
N SER A 346 16.61 -11.94 -2.34
CA SER A 346 16.18 -11.40 -1.04
C SER A 346 17.38 -11.12 -0.13
N ASN A 347 18.44 -11.94 -0.23
CA ASN A 347 19.66 -11.75 0.56
C ASN A 347 20.51 -10.55 0.14
N SER A 348 20.24 -9.95 -1.03
CA SER A 348 20.96 -8.76 -1.49
C SER A 348 20.48 -7.46 -0.85
N VAL A 349 19.29 -7.45 -0.24
CA VAL A 349 18.73 -6.29 0.46
C VAL A 349 18.92 -6.43 1.98
N SER A 350 18.91 -5.30 2.69
CA SER A 350 19.05 -5.26 4.15
C SER A 350 17.86 -5.92 4.87
N ASP A 351 18.08 -6.35 6.11
CA ASP A 351 17.03 -6.93 6.96
C ASP A 351 15.86 -5.96 7.16
N ASP A 352 16.14 -4.66 7.28
CA ASP A 352 15.11 -3.62 7.43
C ASP A 352 14.25 -3.45 6.16
N ILE A 353 14.79 -3.73 4.97
CA ILE A 353 14.00 -3.74 3.72
C ILE A 353 13.15 -5.02 3.61
N ARG A 354 13.65 -6.16 4.14
CA ARG A 354 12.89 -7.42 4.14
C ARG A 354 11.71 -7.39 5.10
N GLU A 355 11.87 -6.76 6.25
CA GLU A 355 10.80 -6.56 7.23
C GLU A 355 9.74 -5.61 6.67
N CYS A 356 8.51 -6.11 6.50
CA CYS A 356 7.36 -5.28 6.11
C CYS A 356 6.15 -5.55 7.02
N GLY A 357 6.38 -6.21 8.14
CA GLY A 357 5.35 -6.68 9.06
C GLY A 357 4.89 -8.08 8.81
N LEU A 358 4.71 -8.42 7.56
CA LEU A 358 3.96 -9.59 7.17
C LEU A 358 4.90 -10.66 6.69
N ASP A 359 4.50 -11.90 6.90
CA ASP A 359 5.12 -13.00 6.20
C ASP A 359 4.83 -12.82 4.71
N TRP A 360 5.85 -12.90 3.85
CA TRP A 360 5.66 -12.70 2.41
C TRP A 360 6.44 -13.69 1.56
N TRP A 361 5.83 -14.07 0.44
CA TRP A 361 6.35 -15.13 -0.43
C TRP A 361 7.65 -14.74 -1.14
N LEU A 362 8.57 -15.70 -1.25
CA LEU A 362 9.62 -15.72 -2.26
C LEU A 362 9.22 -16.69 -3.38
N ARG A 363 9.87 -16.60 -4.54
CA ARG A 363 9.64 -17.57 -5.64
C ARG A 363 10.46 -18.87 -5.54
N SER A 364 11.27 -19.01 -4.49
CA SER A 364 12.08 -20.20 -4.25
C SER A 364 11.23 -21.35 -3.67
N PRO A 365 11.47 -22.62 -4.08
CA PRO A 365 10.80 -23.78 -3.49
C PRO A 365 11.27 -24.06 -2.06
N GLY A 366 10.39 -24.64 -1.24
CA GLY A 366 10.67 -25.06 0.14
C GLY A 366 11.44 -26.40 0.21
N ASP A 367 11.25 -27.14 1.32
CA ASP A 367 11.83 -28.47 1.52
C ASP A 367 10.99 -29.62 0.91
N ASP A 368 9.77 -29.31 0.47
CA ASP A 368 8.89 -30.15 -0.32
C ASP A 368 8.36 -29.38 -1.56
N GLN A 369 8.00 -30.10 -2.63
CA GLN A 369 7.58 -29.51 -3.91
C GLN A 369 6.21 -28.80 -3.85
N ASP A 370 5.40 -29.04 -2.83
CA ASP A 370 4.16 -28.34 -2.54
C ASP A 370 4.33 -27.21 -1.50
N GLN A 371 5.57 -26.81 -1.22
CA GLN A 371 5.93 -25.72 -0.33
C GLN A 371 6.75 -24.64 -1.04
N ALA A 372 6.60 -23.39 -0.60
CA ALA A 372 7.40 -22.25 -1.07
C ALA A 372 8.08 -21.51 0.09
N VAL A 373 9.24 -20.94 -0.18
CA VAL A 373 9.98 -20.10 0.79
C VAL A 373 9.24 -18.80 1.00
N PHE A 374 9.29 -18.29 2.23
CA PHE A 374 8.77 -16.98 2.58
C PHE A 374 9.69 -16.28 3.57
N ILE A 375 9.60 -14.96 3.63
CA ILE A 375 10.23 -14.18 4.68
C ILE A 375 9.29 -14.14 5.88
N ILE A 376 9.83 -14.37 7.08
CA ILE A 376 9.18 -14.17 8.38
C ILE A 376 9.99 -13.16 9.18
N GLY A 377 9.37 -12.01 9.44
CA GLY A 377 10.06 -10.83 9.95
C GLY A 377 11.22 -10.39 9.04
N ARG A 378 12.46 -10.63 9.49
CA ARG A 378 13.70 -10.26 8.79
C ARG A 378 14.41 -11.43 8.08
N SER A 379 13.92 -12.66 8.25
CA SER A 379 14.63 -13.87 7.84
C SER A 379 13.82 -14.73 6.88
N ALA A 380 14.49 -15.42 5.96
CA ALA A 380 13.85 -16.41 5.11
C ALA A 380 13.63 -17.73 5.86
N ASN A 381 12.41 -18.27 5.79
CA ASN A 381 12.13 -19.65 6.17
C ASN A 381 12.31 -20.57 4.96
N LEU A 382 13.47 -21.23 4.90
CA LEU A 382 13.89 -22.07 3.78
C LEU A 382 13.17 -23.41 3.68
N MET A 383 12.61 -23.91 4.79
CA MET A 383 11.73 -25.08 4.74
C MET A 383 10.46 -24.73 3.96
N GLY A 384 10.04 -23.47 4.04
CA GLY A 384 8.86 -22.98 3.37
C GLY A 384 7.58 -23.33 4.11
N THR A 385 6.47 -23.23 3.40
CA THR A 385 5.17 -23.70 3.86
C THR A 385 4.26 -24.02 2.68
N ASP A 386 3.17 -24.72 2.95
CA ASP A 386 2.16 -25.12 1.96
C ASP A 386 1.75 -23.96 1.04
N VAL A 387 1.84 -24.19 -0.27
CA VAL A 387 1.62 -23.18 -1.30
C VAL A 387 0.20 -22.61 -1.34
N ASP A 388 -0.79 -23.30 -0.74
CA ASP A 388 -2.19 -22.86 -0.67
C ASP A 388 -2.52 -21.97 0.54
N GLN A 389 -1.56 -21.75 1.44
CA GLN A 389 -1.70 -20.77 2.53
C GLN A 389 -1.55 -19.33 2.01
N SER A 390 -2.31 -18.39 2.57
CA SER A 390 -2.17 -16.99 2.17
C SER A 390 -1.00 -16.32 2.89
N ARG A 391 -0.20 -15.55 2.14
CA ARG A 391 0.85 -14.67 2.66
C ARG A 391 0.88 -13.36 1.89
N GLY A 392 1.62 -12.39 2.41
CA GLY A 392 1.87 -11.13 1.74
C GLY A 392 2.55 -11.35 0.39
N VAL A 393 2.11 -10.59 -0.61
CA VAL A 393 2.73 -10.56 -1.94
C VAL A 393 3.47 -9.24 -2.08
N ARG A 394 4.80 -9.27 -2.19
CA ARG A 394 5.65 -8.10 -2.45
C ARG A 394 6.23 -8.17 -3.87
N PRO A 395 5.59 -7.50 -4.85
CA PRO A 395 6.06 -7.51 -6.22
C PRO A 395 7.44 -6.88 -6.36
N VAL A 396 8.17 -7.38 -7.34
CA VAL A 396 9.41 -6.81 -7.84
C VAL A 396 9.20 -6.47 -9.31
N ILE A 397 9.64 -5.28 -9.70
CA ILE A 397 9.66 -4.83 -11.09
C ILE A 397 11.04 -4.28 -11.42
N ARG A 398 11.41 -4.34 -12.70
CA ARG A 398 12.60 -3.67 -13.21
C ARG A 398 12.17 -2.57 -14.15
N VAL A 399 12.62 -1.34 -13.87
CA VAL A 399 12.20 -0.14 -14.59
C VAL A 399 13.40 0.46 -15.30
N ARG A 400 13.27 0.68 -16.61
CA ARG A 400 14.25 1.44 -17.38
C ARG A 400 14.03 2.92 -17.12
N VAL A 401 15.07 3.59 -16.63
CA VAL A 401 15.06 5.03 -16.37
C VAL A 401 15.81 5.79 -17.47
N PRO A 402 15.50 7.08 -17.70
CA PRO A 402 16.22 7.89 -18.67
C PRO A 402 17.70 8.04 -18.28
N ASN A 403 18.62 7.75 -19.19
CA ASN A 403 20.02 8.11 -19.00
C ASN A 403 20.19 9.61 -19.23
N TYR A 404 20.20 10.41 -18.16
CA TYR A 404 20.71 11.77 -18.22
C TYR A 404 22.23 11.70 -18.27
N LEU A 405 22.79 11.62 -19.48
CA LEU A 405 24.20 11.96 -19.70
C LEU A 405 24.33 13.46 -19.39
N TYR A 406 24.78 13.79 -18.17
CA TYR A 406 25.15 15.15 -17.79
C TYR A 406 26.46 15.58 -18.47
#